data_AF-A0A8T4A1Y3-F1
#
_entry.id   AF-A0A8T4A1Y3-F1
#
_cell.length_a   1.000
_cell.length_b   1.000
_cell.length_c   1.000
_cell.angle_alpha   90.00
_cell.angle_beta   90.00
_cell.angle_gamma   90.00
#
_symmetry.space_group_name_H-M   'P 1'
#
loop_
_entity.id
_entity.type
_entity.pdbx_description
1 polymer ?
#
loop_
_entity_poly.entity_id
_entity_poly.type
_entity_poly.pdbx_seq_one_letter_code
_entity_poly.pdbx_strand_id
1 'polypeptide(L)'
;MREILRLLKERGPLTGRELYELTGVEVFELWRSCNASKDLIIKKVGRHYLRFDKDVEGYARLSPAIQREFLTYSVVGLKKDEVKVRQKARKLSLEIKKISQRKFELAKSAIAEMIAKLGDAQIKNVCFVIGGDVAVEMAHNNLRPERSTGELVTGSDLDIVVMTRDDFSGLKELDEAMHKTKAALLKLHREEIDYKIKSSSKVAEQAKFDTFEHIIACKIMNEAKFLYGSKSVYKQVLRILKESSVPEKLKKLEKIAVEKRKEAEEYLLRKGKISEEEYFKLFTTTEEFGEIF
;
A
#
# COMPACT_ATOMS: atom_id res chain seq x y z
N MET A 1 7.32 29.35 -4.05
CA MET A 1 8.22 29.09 -5.21
C MET A 1 9.67 29.54 -5.02
N ARG A 2 9.97 30.82 -4.71
CA ARG A 2 11.37 31.30 -4.57
C ARG A 2 12.17 30.52 -3.53
N GLU A 3 11.53 30.20 -2.40
CA GLU A 3 12.11 29.40 -1.33
C GLU A 3 12.44 27.97 -1.76
N ILE A 4 11.53 27.28 -2.46
CA ILE A 4 11.76 25.93 -3.02
C ILE A 4 12.98 25.94 -3.95
N LEU A 5 13.07 26.92 -4.85
CA LEU A 5 14.23 27.06 -5.75
C LEU A 5 15.53 27.29 -4.99
N ARG A 6 15.48 28.11 -3.93
CA ARG A 6 16.65 28.37 -3.07
C ARG A 6 17.11 27.09 -2.38
N LEU A 7 16.19 26.36 -1.74
CA LEU A 7 16.47 25.09 -1.06
C LEU A 7 17.08 24.06 -2.01
N LEU A 8 16.51 23.90 -3.21
CA LEU A 8 17.03 22.94 -4.19
C LEU A 8 18.37 23.35 -4.79
N LYS A 9 18.68 24.66 -4.86
CA LYS A 9 20.03 25.14 -5.23
C LYS A 9 21.06 24.84 -4.15
N GLU A 10 20.70 25.01 -2.88
CA GLU A 10 21.59 24.84 -1.73
C GLU A 10 21.79 23.35 -1.37
N ARG A 11 20.72 22.56 -1.37
CA ARG A 11 20.71 21.17 -0.87
C ARG A 11 20.67 20.11 -1.97
N GLY A 12 20.46 20.50 -3.22
CA GLY A 12 20.22 19.58 -4.32
C GLY A 12 18.80 18.97 -4.29
N PRO A 13 18.57 17.85 -4.99
CA PRO A 13 17.25 17.22 -5.06
C PRO A 13 16.74 16.72 -3.70
N LEU A 14 15.45 16.91 -3.46
CA LEU A 14 14.75 16.56 -2.23
C LEU A 14 13.47 15.76 -2.52
N THR A 15 13.02 14.92 -1.60
CA THR A 15 11.70 14.29 -1.69
C THR A 15 10.60 15.31 -1.41
N GLY A 16 9.35 14.99 -1.76
CA GLY A 16 8.22 15.84 -1.38
C GLY A 16 8.11 16.00 0.14
N ARG A 17 8.38 14.93 0.91
CA ARG A 17 8.43 14.98 2.38
C ARG A 17 9.52 15.93 2.88
N GLU A 18 10.76 15.78 2.40
CA GLU A 18 11.87 16.65 2.83
C GLU A 18 11.57 18.12 2.51
N LEU A 19 10.92 18.41 1.37
CA LEU A 19 10.47 19.78 1.04
C LEU A 19 9.39 20.27 1.99
N TYR A 20 8.40 19.43 2.31
CA TYR A 20 7.34 19.77 3.26
C TYR A 20 7.93 20.10 4.63
N GLU A 21 8.80 19.23 5.17
CA GLU A 21 9.43 19.41 6.48
C GLU A 21 10.31 20.67 6.56
N LEU A 22 11.01 21.01 5.46
CA LEU A 22 11.89 22.18 5.43
C LEU A 22 11.17 23.51 5.20
N THR A 23 9.98 23.49 4.57
CA THR A 23 9.27 24.72 4.19
C THR A 23 8.03 24.98 5.04
N GLY A 24 7.42 23.95 5.62
CA GLY A 24 6.12 24.04 6.29
C GLY A 24 4.97 24.46 5.36
N VAL A 25 5.20 24.52 4.04
CA VAL A 25 4.16 24.87 3.07
C VAL A 25 3.14 23.75 2.99
N GLU A 26 1.86 24.11 2.97
CA GLU A 26 0.77 23.15 2.80
C GLU A 26 1.02 22.26 1.57
N VAL A 27 0.75 20.95 1.71
CA VAL A 27 1.23 19.93 0.77
C VAL A 27 0.61 20.08 -0.62
N PHE A 28 -0.67 20.43 -0.73
CA PHE A 28 -1.32 20.68 -2.01
C PHE A 28 -0.67 21.87 -2.74
N GLU A 29 -0.42 22.97 -2.02
CA GLU A 29 0.29 24.13 -2.58
C GLU A 29 1.73 23.81 -3.00
N LEU A 30 2.42 23.00 -2.21
CA LEU A 30 3.77 22.55 -2.50
C LEU A 30 3.80 21.66 -3.76
N TRP A 31 2.92 20.65 -3.84
CA TRP A 31 2.76 19.78 -5.00
C TRP A 31 2.43 20.58 -6.26
N ARG A 32 1.46 21.48 -6.18
CA ARG A 32 1.00 22.30 -7.31
C ARG A 32 2.11 23.22 -7.80
N SER A 33 2.79 23.92 -6.88
CA SER A 33 3.92 24.80 -7.20
C SER A 33 5.05 24.04 -7.89
N CYS A 34 5.35 22.82 -7.45
CA CYS A 34 6.39 21.99 -8.04
C CYS A 34 6.02 21.54 -9.45
N ASN A 35 4.78 21.09 -9.68
CA ASN A 35 4.32 20.60 -10.98
C ASN A 35 4.10 21.73 -12.00
N ALA A 36 3.69 22.92 -11.56
CA ALA A 36 3.48 24.07 -12.43
C ALA A 36 4.79 24.77 -12.85
N SER A 37 5.91 24.51 -12.16
CA SER A 37 7.18 25.17 -12.42
C SER A 37 7.89 24.60 -13.66
N LYS A 38 8.29 25.49 -14.57
CA LYS A 38 9.13 25.12 -15.72
C LYS A 38 10.60 24.92 -15.36
N ASP A 39 11.04 25.26 -14.15
CA ASP A 39 12.43 25.14 -13.71
C ASP A 39 12.68 23.85 -12.92
N LEU A 40 11.62 23.15 -12.53
CA LEU A 40 11.67 21.94 -11.74
C LEU A 40 11.41 20.70 -12.58
N ILE A 41 11.91 19.57 -12.08
CA ILE A 41 11.57 18.23 -12.52
C ILE A 41 11.18 17.41 -11.29
N ILE A 42 10.12 16.61 -11.45
CA ILE A 42 9.69 15.65 -10.44
C ILE A 42 9.90 14.25 -11.02
N LYS A 43 10.62 13.41 -10.29
CA LYS A 43 10.77 11.99 -10.61
C LYS A 43 9.99 11.16 -9.58
N LYS A 44 8.86 10.62 -10.03
CA LYS A 44 8.07 9.62 -9.32
C LYS A 44 8.83 8.28 -9.29
N VAL A 45 8.75 7.58 -8.16
CA VAL A 45 9.30 6.24 -7.93
C VAL A 45 8.16 5.29 -7.53
N GLY A 46 8.39 3.98 -7.68
CA GLY A 46 7.36 3.00 -7.34
C GLY A 46 6.34 2.78 -8.46
N ARG A 47 5.19 2.21 -8.11
CA ARG A 47 4.11 1.88 -9.04
C ARG A 47 2.76 2.26 -8.45
N HIS A 48 1.83 2.61 -9.32
CA HIS A 48 0.44 2.69 -8.95
C HIS A 48 -0.17 1.29 -8.86
N TYR A 49 -1.14 1.13 -7.97
CA TYR A 49 -1.95 -0.07 -7.86
C TYR A 49 -3.38 0.31 -7.50
N LEU A 50 -4.31 -0.62 -7.73
CA LEU A 50 -5.74 -0.38 -7.52
C LEU A 50 -6.05 -0.28 -6.02
N ARG A 51 -6.85 0.70 -5.62
CA ARG A 51 -7.47 0.78 -4.29
C ARG A 51 -8.97 1.01 -4.48
N PHE A 52 -9.76 0.54 -3.53
CA PHE A 52 -11.22 0.67 -3.58
C PHE A 52 -11.73 1.57 -2.47
N ASP A 53 -12.68 2.42 -2.83
CA ASP A 53 -13.23 3.47 -1.97
C ASP A 53 -14.73 3.57 -2.24
N LYS A 54 -15.57 3.45 -1.19
CA LYS A 54 -17.03 3.46 -1.35
C LYS A 54 -17.54 4.82 -1.83
N ASP A 55 -16.78 5.89 -1.57
CA ASP A 55 -17.17 7.27 -1.87
C ASP A 55 -16.71 7.71 -3.28
N VAL A 56 -16.00 6.83 -4.00
CA VAL A 56 -15.59 7.05 -5.38
C VAL A 56 -16.54 6.33 -6.32
N GLU A 57 -17.05 7.06 -7.32
CA GLU A 57 -17.90 6.47 -8.36
C GLU A 57 -17.19 5.31 -9.07
N GLY A 58 -17.84 4.15 -9.12
CA GLY A 58 -17.25 2.93 -9.67
C GLY A 58 -16.17 2.29 -8.77
N TYR A 59 -16.03 2.77 -7.54
CA TYR A 59 -15.17 2.29 -6.44
C TYR A 59 -13.66 2.37 -6.67
N ALA A 60 -13.22 2.39 -7.92
CA ALA A 60 -11.83 2.22 -8.29
C ALA A 60 -11.05 3.54 -8.31
N ARG A 61 -9.91 3.57 -7.63
CA ARG A 61 -8.91 4.64 -7.71
C ARG A 61 -7.49 4.07 -7.66
N LEU A 62 -6.50 4.88 -8.00
CA LEU A 62 -5.09 4.50 -7.86
C LEU A 62 -4.54 4.93 -6.50
N SER A 63 -3.81 4.02 -5.88
CA SER A 63 -2.89 4.27 -4.78
C SER A 63 -1.45 4.21 -5.31
N PRO A 64 -0.50 4.98 -4.76
CA PRO A 64 -0.70 6.06 -3.78
C PRO A 64 -1.56 7.21 -4.33
N ALA A 65 -2.35 7.84 -3.46
CA ALA A 65 -3.04 9.10 -3.75
C ALA A 65 -2.01 10.20 -4.06
N ILE A 66 -2.43 11.33 -4.64
CA ILE A 66 -1.51 12.38 -5.12
C ILE A 66 -0.61 12.87 -3.99
N GLN A 67 -1.19 13.12 -2.81
CA GLN A 67 -0.45 13.55 -1.64
C GLN A 67 0.62 12.53 -1.23
N ARG A 68 0.24 11.25 -1.11
CA ARG A 68 1.14 10.16 -0.70
C ARG A 68 2.25 9.94 -1.72
N GLU A 69 1.90 9.97 -3.01
CA GLU A 69 2.85 9.86 -4.12
C GLU A 69 3.89 10.98 -4.08
N PHE A 70 3.43 12.22 -3.85
CA PHE A 70 4.30 13.37 -3.79
C PHE A 70 5.25 13.31 -2.60
N LEU A 71 4.72 13.05 -1.41
CA LEU A 71 5.52 13.07 -0.19
C LEU A 71 6.50 11.90 -0.10
N THR A 72 6.02 10.68 -0.37
CA THR A 72 6.77 9.44 -0.09
C THR A 72 7.51 8.91 -1.33
N TYR A 73 6.95 9.13 -2.52
CA TYR A 73 7.36 8.46 -3.74
C TYR A 73 7.83 9.41 -4.84
N SER A 74 8.19 10.66 -4.51
CA SER A 74 8.67 11.61 -5.50
C SER A 74 9.94 12.31 -5.05
N VAL A 75 10.83 12.57 -6.02
CA VAL A 75 12.00 13.42 -5.86
C VAL A 75 11.86 14.65 -6.75
N VAL A 76 11.96 15.83 -6.15
CA VAL A 76 11.91 17.13 -6.80
C VAL A 76 13.32 17.70 -6.90
N GLY A 77 13.67 18.28 -8.05
CA GLY A 77 14.93 19.00 -8.23
C GLY A 77 14.85 20.01 -9.36
N LEU A 78 15.93 20.77 -9.53
CA LEU A 78 16.06 21.69 -10.66
C LEU A 78 16.27 20.89 -11.94
N LYS A 79 15.73 21.36 -13.08
CA LYS A 79 15.92 20.70 -14.38
C LYS A 79 17.40 20.51 -14.74
N LYS A 80 18.25 21.49 -14.44
CA LYS A 80 19.71 21.40 -14.65
C LYS A 80 20.39 20.30 -13.85
N ASP A 81 19.76 19.80 -12.78
CA ASP A 81 20.28 18.75 -11.90
C ASP A 81 19.61 17.38 -12.16
N GLU A 82 19.05 17.16 -13.36
CA GLU A 82 18.31 15.95 -13.72
C GLU A 82 19.06 14.65 -13.38
N VAL A 83 20.38 14.59 -13.60
CA VAL A 83 21.20 13.42 -13.27
C VAL A 83 21.16 13.13 -11.76
N LYS A 84 21.28 14.16 -10.92
CA LYS A 84 21.21 14.02 -9.45
C LYS A 84 19.80 13.61 -9.02
N VAL A 85 18.76 14.15 -9.66
CA VAL A 85 17.36 13.75 -9.41
C VAL A 85 17.16 12.27 -9.69
N ARG A 86 17.63 11.78 -10.85
CA ARG A 86 17.57 10.36 -11.22
C ARG A 86 18.35 9.48 -10.25
N GLN A 87 19.52 9.92 -9.78
CA GLN A 87 20.31 9.18 -8.78
C GLN A 87 19.59 9.09 -7.43
N LYS A 88 19.04 10.19 -6.92
CA LYS A 88 18.28 10.18 -5.66
C LYS A 88 17.00 9.34 -5.78
N ALA A 89 16.28 9.44 -6.91
CA ALA A 89 15.11 8.60 -7.18
C ALA A 89 15.45 7.10 -7.21
N ARG A 90 16.60 6.72 -7.80
CA ARG A 90 17.08 5.32 -7.76
C ARG A 90 17.38 4.87 -6.32
N LYS A 91 18.04 5.71 -5.51
CA LYS A 91 18.31 5.41 -4.10
C LYS A 91 17.01 5.20 -3.32
N LEU A 92 16.05 6.12 -3.46
CA LEU A 92 14.74 6.03 -2.84
C LEU A 92 14.00 4.75 -3.25
N SER A 93 13.98 4.41 -4.54
CA SER A 93 13.35 3.18 -5.02
C SER A 93 14.01 1.91 -4.46
N LEU A 94 15.33 1.88 -4.33
CA LEU A 94 16.04 0.76 -3.71
C LEU A 94 15.75 0.65 -2.21
N GLU A 95 15.61 1.78 -1.52
CA GLU A 95 15.28 1.83 -0.10
C GLU A 95 13.86 1.30 0.18
N ILE A 96 12.85 1.75 -0.57
CA ILE A 96 11.47 1.26 -0.46
C ILE A 96 11.39 -0.25 -0.67
N LYS A 97 12.13 -0.77 -1.68
CA LYS A 97 12.22 -2.22 -1.92
C LYS A 97 12.87 -2.96 -0.75
N LYS A 98 13.94 -2.42 -0.18
CA LYS A 98 14.59 -3.00 1.01
C LYS A 98 13.66 -3.00 2.22
N ILE A 99 12.88 -1.94 2.43
CA ILE A 99 11.88 -1.88 3.50
C ILE A 99 10.82 -2.97 3.30
N SER A 100 10.26 -3.05 2.09
CA SER A 100 9.27 -4.07 1.74
C SER A 100 9.81 -5.50 1.94
N GLN A 101 11.05 -5.76 1.54
CA GLN A 101 11.69 -7.06 1.74
C GLN A 101 11.91 -7.38 3.22
N ARG A 102 12.36 -6.42 4.03
CA ARG A 102 12.53 -6.62 5.48
C ARG A 102 11.20 -6.94 6.17
N LYS A 103 10.15 -6.19 5.85
CA LYS A 103 8.79 -6.42 6.36
C LYS A 103 8.26 -7.79 5.94
N PHE A 104 8.47 -8.18 4.69
CA PHE A 104 8.12 -9.51 4.19
C PHE A 104 8.83 -10.63 4.97
N GLU A 105 10.15 -10.54 5.15
CA GLU A 105 10.91 -11.56 5.88
C GLU A 105 10.59 -11.59 7.38
N LEU A 106 10.28 -10.44 7.98
CA LEU A 106 9.79 -10.37 9.36
C LEU A 106 8.45 -11.10 9.50
N ALA A 107 7.47 -10.78 8.66
CA ALA A 107 6.17 -11.44 8.65
C ALA A 107 6.32 -12.95 8.45
N LYS A 108 7.16 -13.36 7.49
CA LYS A 108 7.44 -14.77 7.20
C LYS A 108 8.05 -15.49 8.40
N SER A 109 9.03 -14.88 9.06
CA SER A 109 9.71 -15.45 10.23
C SER A 109 8.74 -15.59 11.41
N ALA A 110 7.92 -14.57 11.67
CA ALA A 110 6.90 -14.59 12.71
C ALA A 110 5.86 -15.69 12.49
N ILE A 111 5.35 -15.83 11.25
CA ILE A 111 4.41 -16.89 10.90
C ILE A 111 5.07 -18.28 11.00
N ALA A 112 6.32 -18.42 10.56
CA ALA A 112 7.03 -19.70 10.68
C ALA A 112 7.21 -20.12 12.14
N GLU A 113 7.59 -19.18 13.02
CA GLU A 113 7.72 -19.44 14.46
C GLU A 113 6.37 -19.76 15.12
N MET A 114 5.32 -19.00 14.79
CA MET A 114 3.95 -19.27 15.26
C MET A 114 3.53 -20.70 14.91
N ILE A 115 3.76 -21.09 13.66
CA ILE A 115 3.40 -22.41 13.15
C ILE A 115 4.20 -23.53 13.82
N ALA A 116 5.50 -23.35 14.03
CA ALA A 116 6.33 -24.32 14.74
C ALA A 116 5.81 -24.63 16.15
N LYS A 117 5.15 -23.66 16.81
CA LYS A 117 4.52 -23.83 18.13
C LYS A 117 3.17 -24.56 18.09
N LEU A 118 2.44 -24.47 16.98
CA LEU A 118 1.13 -25.13 16.80
C LEU A 118 1.26 -26.60 16.39
N GLY A 119 2.37 -26.99 15.75
CA GLY A 119 2.64 -28.35 15.31
C GLY A 119 2.31 -28.61 13.83
N ASP A 120 3.17 -29.37 13.15
CA ASP A 120 3.23 -29.42 11.68
C ASP A 120 2.05 -30.13 10.98
N ALA A 121 1.32 -30.98 11.71
CA ALA A 121 0.29 -31.84 11.13
C ALA A 121 -0.86 -31.07 10.47
N GLN A 122 -1.10 -29.83 10.89
CA GLN A 122 -2.18 -28.96 10.41
C GLN A 122 -1.80 -28.02 9.26
N ILE A 123 -0.50 -27.80 9.02
CA ILE A 123 0.02 -26.80 8.04
C ILE A 123 -0.32 -27.16 6.59
N LYS A 124 -0.46 -28.44 6.27
CA LYS A 124 -0.76 -28.89 4.90
C LYS A 124 -2.08 -28.31 4.36
N ASN A 125 -2.96 -27.85 5.27
CA ASN A 125 -4.28 -27.33 4.94
C ASN A 125 -4.41 -25.80 5.05
N VAL A 126 -3.32 -25.10 5.42
CA VAL A 126 -3.32 -23.65 5.65
C VAL A 126 -2.26 -22.98 4.79
N CYS A 127 -2.59 -21.85 4.17
CA CYS A 127 -1.67 -21.02 3.40
C CYS A 127 -1.75 -19.58 3.88
N PHE A 128 -0.60 -18.97 4.12
CA PHE A 128 -0.47 -17.57 4.46
C PHE A 128 0.00 -16.81 3.24
N VAL A 129 -0.67 -15.72 2.93
CA VAL A 129 -0.26 -14.77 1.89
C VAL A 129 -0.22 -13.37 2.47
N ILE A 130 0.63 -12.51 1.92
CA ILE A 130 0.74 -11.11 2.30
C ILE A 130 0.28 -10.23 1.16
N GLY A 131 -0.56 -9.23 1.47
CA GLY A 131 -1.11 -8.24 0.57
C GLY A 131 -0.49 -6.85 0.77
N GLY A 132 -1.25 -5.82 0.38
CA GLY A 132 -0.91 -4.42 0.65
C GLY A 132 0.39 -3.94 0.02
N ASP A 133 0.97 -2.91 0.63
CA ASP A 133 2.21 -2.27 0.20
C ASP A 133 3.39 -3.24 0.13
N VAL A 134 3.47 -4.17 1.09
CA VAL A 134 4.56 -5.15 1.14
C VAL A 134 4.52 -6.07 -0.08
N ALA A 135 3.32 -6.54 -0.47
CA ALA A 135 3.15 -7.36 -1.66
C ALA A 135 3.54 -6.59 -2.93
N VAL A 136 3.24 -5.29 -2.99
CA VAL A 136 3.48 -4.46 -4.16
C VAL A 136 4.84 -3.74 -4.18
N GLU A 137 5.71 -4.01 -3.21
CA GLU A 137 7.04 -3.38 -3.05
C GLU A 137 6.99 -1.86 -2.86
N MET A 138 5.98 -1.40 -2.12
CA MET A 138 5.70 0.00 -1.81
C MET A 138 5.63 0.24 -0.29
N ALA A 139 6.27 -0.58 0.54
CA ALA A 139 6.23 -0.35 1.98
C ALA A 139 7.16 0.79 2.41
N HIS A 140 6.75 1.56 3.41
CA HIS A 140 7.55 2.63 4.03
C HIS A 140 7.64 2.46 5.55
N ASN A 141 8.50 3.27 6.17
CA ASN A 141 8.76 3.29 7.62
C ASN A 141 8.37 4.62 8.29
N ASN A 142 7.56 5.46 7.64
CA ASN A 142 7.04 6.68 8.27
C ASN A 142 6.37 6.33 9.60
N LEU A 143 6.82 6.95 10.70
CA LEU A 143 6.19 6.74 12.00
C LEU A 143 4.80 7.37 11.98
N ARG A 144 3.81 6.63 12.48
CA ARG A 144 2.42 7.06 12.60
C ARG A 144 1.79 6.45 13.85
N PRO A 145 0.77 7.07 14.46
CA PRO A 145 0.01 6.41 15.51
C PRO A 145 -0.81 5.25 14.93
N GLU A 146 -0.88 4.13 15.66
CA GLU A 146 -1.88 3.08 15.42
C GLU A 146 -3.26 3.58 15.89
N ARG A 147 -4.30 3.28 15.13
CA ARG A 147 -5.63 3.91 15.30
C ARG A 147 -6.30 3.58 16.63
N SER A 148 -6.08 2.38 17.15
CA SER A 148 -6.80 1.83 18.31
C SER A 148 -6.07 2.11 19.62
N THR A 149 -4.74 2.14 19.59
CA THR A 149 -3.87 2.23 20.77
C THR A 149 -3.16 3.58 20.87
N GLY A 150 -3.02 4.31 19.76
CA GLY A 150 -2.20 5.52 19.68
C GLY A 150 -0.69 5.26 19.76
N GLU A 151 -0.26 3.99 19.85
CA GLU A 151 1.16 3.64 19.87
C GLU A 151 1.80 3.93 18.51
N LEU A 152 3.06 4.37 18.52
CA LEU A 152 3.78 4.64 17.28
C LEU A 152 4.18 3.33 16.59
N VAL A 153 3.68 3.14 15.37
CA VAL A 153 4.02 2.03 14.48
C VAL A 153 4.90 2.48 13.31
N THR A 154 5.63 1.53 12.75
CA THR A 154 6.64 1.78 11.72
C THR A 154 6.06 1.64 10.32
N GLY A 155 5.28 2.62 9.88
CA GLY A 155 4.86 2.75 8.47
C GLY A 155 3.79 1.76 8.02
N SER A 156 4.01 1.08 6.89
CA SER A 156 3.00 0.24 6.23
C SER A 156 2.70 -1.04 7.02
N ASP A 157 1.43 -1.46 7.00
CA ASP A 157 0.94 -2.62 7.71
C ASP A 157 1.34 -3.95 7.05
N LEU A 158 1.26 -5.01 7.83
CA LEU A 158 1.42 -6.39 7.39
C LEU A 158 0.04 -7.01 7.15
N ASP A 159 -0.51 -6.78 5.96
CA ASP A 159 -1.80 -7.34 5.52
C ASP A 159 -1.68 -8.85 5.24
N ILE A 160 -2.12 -9.72 6.15
CA ILE A 160 -2.02 -11.18 6.00
C ILE A 160 -3.40 -11.79 5.73
N VAL A 161 -3.53 -12.54 4.65
CA VAL A 161 -4.71 -13.41 4.45
C VAL A 161 -4.30 -14.85 4.67
N VAL A 162 -5.04 -15.52 5.56
CA VAL A 162 -4.87 -16.94 5.86
C VAL A 162 -5.95 -17.71 5.12
N MET A 163 -5.54 -18.58 4.21
CA MET A 163 -6.42 -19.41 3.40
C MET A 163 -6.42 -20.83 3.93
N THR A 164 -7.60 -21.41 4.13
CA THR A 164 -7.75 -22.78 4.62
C THR A 164 -8.57 -23.63 3.65
N ARG A 165 -8.42 -24.95 3.76
CA ARG A 165 -9.43 -25.88 3.24
C ARG A 165 -10.71 -25.78 4.08
N ASP A 166 -11.82 -26.22 3.49
CA ASP A 166 -13.13 -26.18 4.16
C ASP A 166 -13.23 -27.18 5.31
N ASP A 167 -12.47 -28.29 5.25
CA ASP A 167 -12.39 -29.34 6.28
C ASP A 167 -11.35 -29.07 7.37
N PHE A 168 -10.76 -27.87 7.40
CA PHE A 168 -9.76 -27.51 8.39
C PHE A 168 -10.39 -27.29 9.78
N SER A 169 -10.08 -28.18 10.73
CA SER A 169 -10.66 -28.16 12.08
C SER A 169 -9.94 -27.25 13.07
N GLY A 170 -8.73 -26.77 12.77
CA GLY A 170 -7.88 -26.00 13.70
C GLY A 170 -8.07 -24.48 13.64
N LEU A 171 -9.26 -24.01 13.27
CA LEU A 171 -9.52 -22.57 13.03
C LEU A 171 -9.35 -21.74 14.30
N LYS A 172 -9.79 -22.26 15.45
CA LYS A 172 -9.74 -21.53 16.72
C LYS A 172 -8.30 -21.38 17.21
N GLU A 173 -7.54 -22.46 17.17
CA GLU A 173 -6.13 -22.47 17.58
C GLU A 173 -5.28 -21.58 16.67
N LEU A 174 -5.57 -21.58 15.37
CA LEU A 174 -4.94 -20.71 14.40
C LEU A 174 -5.25 -19.23 14.67
N ASP A 175 -6.50 -18.90 14.94
CA ASP A 175 -6.92 -17.53 15.23
C ASP A 175 -6.29 -17.01 16.53
N GLU A 176 -6.30 -17.81 17.60
CA GLU A 176 -5.63 -17.47 18.87
C GLU A 176 -4.12 -17.26 18.68
N ALA A 177 -3.48 -18.06 17.83
CA ALA A 177 -2.05 -17.93 17.53
C ALA A 177 -1.74 -16.68 16.69
N MET A 178 -2.61 -16.34 15.73
CA MET A 178 -2.51 -15.08 14.96
C MET A 178 -2.65 -13.87 15.87
N HIS A 179 -3.60 -13.88 16.80
CA HIS A 179 -3.75 -12.82 17.81
C HIS A 179 -2.50 -12.64 18.67
N LYS A 180 -1.91 -13.73 19.17
CA LYS A 180 -0.65 -13.68 19.93
C LYS A 180 0.50 -13.13 19.09
N THR A 181 0.57 -13.53 17.81
CA THR A 181 1.61 -13.06 16.87
C THR A 181 1.46 -11.58 16.56
N LYS A 182 0.22 -11.09 16.35
CA LYS A 182 -0.09 -9.66 16.20
C LYS A 182 0.41 -8.85 17.41
N ALA A 183 0.07 -9.28 18.62
CA ALA A 183 0.52 -8.60 19.84
C ALA A 183 2.05 -8.61 20.00
N ALA A 184 2.71 -9.71 19.64
CA ALA A 184 4.17 -9.81 19.69
C ALA A 184 4.86 -8.87 18.70
N LEU A 185 4.40 -8.80 17.45
CA LEU A 185 4.99 -7.89 16.44
C LEU A 185 4.78 -6.43 16.80
N LEU A 186 3.60 -6.06 17.30
CA LEU A 186 3.35 -4.69 17.75
C LEU A 186 4.33 -4.31 18.87
N LYS A 187 4.47 -5.16 19.89
CA LYS A 187 5.32 -4.89 21.05
C LYS A 187 6.82 -4.90 20.74
N LEU A 188 7.30 -5.89 19.97
CA LEU A 188 8.74 -6.12 19.77
C LEU A 188 9.30 -5.37 18.56
N HIS A 189 8.47 -5.14 17.54
CA HIS A 189 8.91 -4.57 16.27
C HIS A 189 8.18 -3.26 15.91
N ARG A 190 7.14 -2.87 16.65
CA ARG A 190 6.26 -1.74 16.30
C ARG A 190 5.67 -1.91 14.90
N GLU A 191 5.28 -3.14 14.60
CA GLU A 191 4.71 -3.54 13.32
C GLU A 191 3.27 -4.00 13.54
N GLU A 192 2.37 -3.42 12.76
CA GLU A 192 0.95 -3.73 12.81
C GLU A 192 0.63 -4.88 11.84
N ILE A 193 -0.05 -5.93 12.33
CA ILE A 193 -0.63 -6.98 11.49
C ILE A 193 -2.14 -6.77 11.41
N ASP A 194 -2.64 -6.74 10.19
CA ASP A 194 -4.06 -6.95 9.92
C ASP A 194 -4.25 -8.28 9.21
N TYR A 195 -5.10 -9.14 9.76
CA TYR A 195 -5.32 -10.45 9.20
C TYR A 195 -6.78 -10.85 9.05
N LYS A 196 -7.02 -11.72 8.06
CA LYS A 196 -8.32 -12.37 7.83
C LYS A 196 -8.12 -13.84 7.50
N ILE A 197 -8.90 -14.71 8.13
CA ILE A 197 -8.94 -16.15 7.83
C ILE A 197 -10.10 -16.43 6.86
N LYS A 198 -9.86 -17.21 5.80
CA LYS A 198 -10.84 -17.53 4.76
C LYS A 198 -10.75 -18.99 4.35
N SER A 199 -11.89 -19.66 4.29
CA SER A 199 -12.02 -20.99 3.71
C SER A 199 -12.05 -20.95 2.17
N SER A 200 -11.82 -22.10 1.54
CA SER A 200 -11.86 -22.22 0.07
C SER A 200 -13.26 -21.92 -0.49
N SER A 201 -14.32 -22.35 0.20
CA SER A 201 -15.71 -21.98 -0.09
C SER A 201 -15.94 -20.47 -0.04
N LYS A 202 -15.39 -19.78 0.97
CA LYS A 202 -15.52 -18.32 1.08
C LYS A 202 -14.79 -17.59 -0.05
N VAL A 203 -13.64 -18.10 -0.48
CA VAL A 203 -12.92 -17.57 -1.64
C VAL A 203 -13.76 -17.73 -2.91
N ALA A 204 -14.37 -18.90 -3.13
CA ALA A 204 -15.24 -19.15 -4.29
C ALA A 204 -16.48 -18.25 -4.28
N GLU A 205 -17.09 -18.03 -3.12
CA GLU A 205 -18.19 -17.08 -2.96
C GLU A 205 -17.76 -15.66 -3.32
N GLN A 206 -16.62 -15.18 -2.81
CA GLN A 206 -16.11 -13.84 -3.09
C GLN A 206 -15.69 -13.65 -4.55
N ALA A 207 -15.27 -14.72 -5.22
CA ALA A 207 -14.88 -14.70 -6.63
C ALA A 207 -16.05 -14.35 -7.59
N LYS A 208 -17.30 -14.37 -7.10
CA LYS A 208 -18.47 -13.84 -7.82
C LYS A 208 -18.28 -12.37 -8.22
N PHE A 209 -17.55 -11.59 -7.41
CA PHE A 209 -17.19 -10.21 -7.72
C PHE A 209 -18.44 -9.31 -7.90
N ASP A 210 -19.44 -9.49 -7.05
CA ASP A 210 -20.77 -8.87 -7.14
C ASP A 210 -21.05 -7.82 -6.05
N THR A 211 -20.32 -7.85 -4.94
CA THR A 211 -20.40 -6.84 -3.86
C THR A 211 -19.07 -6.10 -3.70
N PHE A 212 -19.10 -4.91 -3.08
CA PHE A 212 -17.90 -4.13 -2.79
C PHE A 212 -16.88 -4.93 -1.95
N GLU A 213 -17.35 -5.65 -0.94
CA GLU A 213 -16.54 -6.49 -0.08
C GLU A 213 -15.91 -7.66 -0.85
N HIS A 214 -16.64 -8.23 -1.82
CA HIS A 214 -16.13 -9.29 -2.71
C HIS A 214 -15.06 -8.76 -3.65
N ILE A 215 -15.23 -7.55 -4.19
CA ILE A 215 -14.24 -6.87 -5.04
C ILE A 215 -12.94 -6.65 -4.27
N ILE A 216 -12.99 -6.10 -3.05
CA ILE A 216 -11.82 -5.90 -2.20
C ILE A 216 -11.12 -7.23 -1.91
N ALA A 217 -11.89 -8.24 -1.49
CA ALA A 217 -11.36 -9.56 -1.20
C ALA A 217 -10.61 -10.16 -2.40
N CYS A 218 -11.21 -10.08 -3.59
CA CYS A 218 -10.62 -10.53 -4.83
C CYS A 218 -9.33 -9.80 -5.17
N LYS A 219 -9.30 -8.47 -5.02
CA LYS A 219 -8.10 -7.66 -5.24
C LYS A 219 -6.96 -8.07 -4.34
N ILE A 220 -7.21 -8.15 -3.03
CA ILE A 220 -6.19 -8.54 -2.05
C ILE A 220 -5.61 -9.91 -2.43
N MET A 221 -6.46 -10.91 -2.70
CA MET A 221 -6.00 -12.26 -3.03
C MET A 221 -5.28 -12.34 -4.38
N ASN A 222 -5.70 -11.56 -5.38
CA ASN A 222 -5.07 -11.51 -6.70
C ASN A 222 -3.66 -10.91 -6.66
N GLU A 223 -3.44 -9.91 -5.80
CA GLU A 223 -2.13 -9.24 -5.66
C GLU A 223 -1.23 -9.87 -4.60
N ALA A 224 -1.79 -10.72 -3.73
CA ALA A 224 -1.06 -11.25 -2.59
C ALA A 224 0.10 -12.17 -2.99
N LYS A 225 1.23 -11.99 -2.31
CA LYS A 225 2.42 -12.85 -2.42
C LYS A 225 2.31 -14.00 -1.42
N PHE A 226 2.66 -15.21 -1.88
CA PHE A 226 2.80 -16.36 -0.98
C PHE A 226 3.81 -16.07 0.13
N LEU A 227 3.41 -16.28 1.39
CA LEU A 227 4.24 -16.04 2.56
C LEU A 227 4.75 -17.36 3.17
N TYR A 228 3.83 -18.26 3.53
CA TYR A 228 4.14 -19.52 4.20
C TYR A 228 3.03 -20.58 4.06
N GLY A 229 3.33 -21.85 4.33
CA GLY A 229 2.34 -22.94 4.38
C GLY A 229 2.09 -23.68 3.06
N SER A 230 0.84 -24.12 2.85
CA SER A 230 0.45 -25.04 1.77
C SER A 230 0.40 -24.37 0.39
N LYS A 231 1.39 -24.69 -0.45
CA LYS A 231 1.39 -24.30 -1.87
C LYS A 231 0.20 -24.86 -2.64
N SER A 232 -0.40 -25.97 -2.19
CA SER A 232 -1.59 -26.56 -2.83
C SER A 232 -2.81 -25.65 -2.67
N VAL A 233 -3.05 -25.17 -1.45
CA VAL A 233 -4.13 -24.21 -1.14
C VAL A 233 -3.91 -22.89 -1.88
N TYR A 234 -2.67 -22.38 -1.91
CA TYR A 234 -2.35 -21.18 -2.68
C TYR A 234 -2.73 -21.30 -4.16
N LYS A 235 -2.29 -22.39 -4.81
CA LYS A 235 -2.59 -22.65 -6.23
C LYS A 235 -4.09 -22.83 -6.48
N GLN A 236 -4.81 -23.47 -5.56
CA GLN A 236 -6.25 -23.62 -5.66
C GLN A 236 -6.96 -22.26 -5.64
N VAL A 237 -6.60 -21.36 -4.74
CA VAL A 237 -7.17 -20.02 -4.69
C VAL A 237 -6.88 -19.23 -5.97
N LEU A 238 -5.64 -19.24 -6.46
CA LEU A 238 -5.31 -18.58 -7.73
C LEU A 238 -6.12 -19.14 -8.91
N ARG A 239 -6.39 -20.46 -8.90
CA ARG A 239 -7.23 -21.10 -9.91
C ARG A 239 -8.68 -20.60 -9.84
N ILE A 240 -9.27 -20.54 -8.64
CA ILE A 240 -10.64 -20.02 -8.44
C ILE A 240 -10.77 -18.59 -8.98
N LEU A 241 -9.81 -17.71 -8.66
CA LEU A 241 -9.82 -16.33 -9.14
C LEU A 241 -9.73 -16.26 -10.67
N LYS A 242 -8.84 -17.07 -11.27
CA LYS A 242 -8.66 -17.13 -12.72
C LYS A 242 -9.91 -17.65 -13.43
N GLU A 243 -10.50 -18.75 -12.96
CA GLU A 243 -11.72 -19.33 -13.54
C GLU A 243 -12.92 -18.37 -13.43
N SER A 244 -12.93 -17.50 -12.42
CA SER A 244 -13.96 -16.46 -12.24
C SER A 244 -13.66 -15.14 -12.97
N SER A 245 -12.61 -15.11 -13.81
CA SER A 245 -12.14 -13.92 -14.56
C SER A 245 -11.87 -12.69 -13.68
N VAL A 246 -11.48 -12.90 -12.43
CA VAL A 246 -11.16 -11.81 -11.49
C VAL A 246 -10.01 -10.93 -12.00
N PRO A 247 -8.88 -11.48 -12.52
CA PRO A 247 -7.79 -10.65 -13.03
C PRO A 247 -8.23 -9.68 -14.13
N GLU A 248 -9.08 -10.14 -15.06
CA GLU A 248 -9.59 -9.34 -16.16
C GLU A 248 -10.54 -8.24 -15.68
N LYS A 249 -11.41 -8.55 -14.70
CA LYS A 249 -12.31 -7.57 -14.07
C LYS A 249 -11.49 -6.47 -13.36
N LEU A 250 -10.47 -6.84 -12.59
CA LEU A 250 -9.57 -5.89 -11.92
C LEU A 250 -8.83 -5.01 -12.92
N LYS A 251 -8.31 -5.59 -14.01
CA LYS A 251 -7.61 -4.83 -15.07
C LYS A 251 -8.51 -3.79 -15.75
N LYS A 252 -9.81 -4.07 -15.91
CA LYS A 252 -10.77 -3.08 -16.43
C LYS A 252 -10.93 -1.90 -15.47
N LEU A 253 -11.09 -2.19 -14.18
CA LEU A 253 -11.19 -1.17 -13.14
C LEU A 253 -9.92 -0.33 -13.01
N GLU A 254 -8.75 -0.95 -13.15
CA GLU A 254 -7.47 -0.24 -13.16
C GLU A 254 -7.36 0.77 -14.32
N LYS A 255 -7.80 0.40 -15.53
CA LYS A 255 -7.81 1.34 -16.66
C LYS A 255 -8.66 2.58 -16.39
N ILE A 256 -9.86 2.38 -15.84
CA ILE A 256 -10.75 3.48 -15.45
C ILE A 256 -10.09 4.35 -14.38
N ALA A 257 -9.45 3.74 -13.38
CA ALA A 257 -8.75 4.46 -12.32
C ALA A 257 -7.56 5.30 -12.85
N VAL A 258 -6.84 4.81 -13.86
CA VAL A 258 -5.75 5.55 -14.52
C VAL A 258 -6.29 6.81 -15.21
N GLU A 259 -7.39 6.69 -15.95
CA GLU A 259 -8.02 7.82 -16.65
C GLU A 259 -8.52 8.86 -15.63
N LYS A 260 -9.25 8.42 -14.60
CA LYS A 260 -9.72 9.30 -13.52
C LYS A 260 -8.59 10.01 -12.78
N ARG A 261 -7.46 9.32 -12.54
CA ARG A 261 -6.28 9.93 -11.92
C ARG A 261 -5.71 11.06 -12.77
N LYS A 262 -5.60 10.86 -14.08
CA LYS A 262 -5.11 11.88 -15.01
C LYS A 262 -6.02 13.12 -15.01
N GLU A 263 -7.32 12.92 -15.09
CA GLU A 263 -8.32 13.99 -15.05
C GLU A 263 -8.24 14.77 -13.72
N ALA A 264 -8.11 14.07 -12.60
CA ALA A 264 -7.94 14.69 -11.29
C ALA A 264 -6.66 15.54 -11.20
N GLU A 265 -5.51 15.04 -11.66
CA GLU A 265 -4.26 15.81 -11.67
C GLU A 265 -4.38 17.07 -12.54
N GLU A 266 -4.95 16.97 -13.74
CA GLU A 266 -5.16 18.12 -14.63
C GLU A 266 -6.12 19.16 -14.03
N TYR A 267 -7.20 18.71 -13.40
CA TYR A 267 -8.15 19.57 -12.71
C TYR A 267 -7.47 20.33 -11.56
N LEU A 268 -6.77 19.60 -10.69
CA LEU A 268 -6.11 20.14 -9.50
C LEU A 268 -5.01 21.14 -9.85
N LEU A 269 -4.24 20.92 -10.92
CA LEU A 269 -3.20 21.86 -11.36
C LEU A 269 -3.76 23.19 -11.86
N ARG A 270 -4.98 23.19 -12.41
CA ARG A 270 -5.66 24.42 -12.88
C ARG A 270 -6.32 25.17 -11.73
N LYS A 271 -6.59 24.51 -10.61
CA LYS A 271 -7.30 25.10 -9.47
C LYS A 271 -6.36 25.89 -8.56
N GLY A 272 -6.90 27.01 -8.07
CA GLY A 272 -6.25 27.94 -7.14
C GLY A 272 -6.23 27.43 -5.70
N LYS A 273 -7.40 26.97 -5.27
CA LYS A 273 -7.75 26.40 -3.96
C LYS A 273 -8.80 25.32 -4.22
N ILE A 274 -8.88 24.35 -3.33
CA ILE A 274 -9.85 23.25 -3.38
C ILE A 274 -10.62 23.16 -2.06
N SER A 275 -11.85 22.65 -2.11
CA SER A 275 -12.62 22.36 -0.90
C SER A 275 -12.03 21.15 -0.14
N GLU A 276 -12.44 20.96 1.11
CA GLU A 276 -12.07 19.78 1.89
C GLU A 276 -12.56 18.48 1.25
N GLU A 277 -13.78 18.48 0.70
CA GLU A 277 -14.32 17.35 -0.04
C GLU A 277 -13.45 17.02 -1.26
N GLU A 278 -13.07 18.03 -2.05
CA GLU A 278 -12.19 17.84 -3.20
C GLU A 278 -10.80 17.34 -2.76
N TYR A 279 -10.31 17.79 -1.61
CA TYR A 279 -9.04 17.34 -1.04
C TYR A 279 -9.05 15.83 -0.76
N PHE A 280 -10.04 15.33 -0.02
CA PHE A 280 -10.14 13.90 0.33
C PHE A 280 -10.67 13.02 -0.80
N LYS A 281 -11.31 13.60 -1.82
CA LYS A 281 -11.79 12.86 -2.99
C LYS A 281 -10.72 12.76 -4.08
N LEU A 282 -9.93 13.81 -4.32
CA LEU A 282 -9.05 13.89 -5.50
C LEU A 282 -7.56 13.88 -5.13
N PHE A 283 -7.17 14.52 -4.03
CA PHE A 283 -5.76 14.72 -3.69
C PHE A 283 -5.21 13.68 -2.71
N THR A 284 -6.00 13.29 -1.71
CA THR A 284 -5.66 12.27 -0.71
C THR A 284 -6.84 11.33 -0.45
N THR A 285 -6.76 10.48 0.59
CA THR A 285 -7.88 9.73 1.16
C THR A 285 -7.77 9.74 2.69
N THR A 286 -8.87 9.54 3.41
CA THR A 286 -8.84 9.41 4.89
C THR A 286 -7.93 8.27 5.34
N GLU A 287 -7.91 7.16 4.60
CA GLU A 287 -7.06 6.02 4.91
C GLU A 287 -5.58 6.36 4.74
N GLU A 288 -5.19 6.93 3.60
CA GLU A 288 -3.80 7.28 3.32
C GLU A 288 -3.31 8.50 4.09
N PHE A 289 -4.21 9.40 4.51
CA PHE A 289 -3.84 10.53 5.35
C PHE A 289 -3.21 10.06 6.66
N GLY A 290 -3.80 9.05 7.31
CA GLY A 290 -3.24 8.42 8.51
C GLY A 290 -1.97 7.61 8.26
N GLU A 291 -1.67 7.24 7.01
CA GLU A 291 -0.40 6.58 6.63
C GLU A 291 0.76 7.59 6.46
N ILE A 292 0.45 8.89 6.39
CA ILE A 292 1.39 9.99 6.13
C ILE A 292 1.66 10.83 7.38
N PHE A 293 0.66 11.07 8.23
CA PHE A 293 0.72 11.98 9.38
C PHE A 293 0.41 11.30 10.70
#